data_AF-A0A6L3SPQ6-F1
#
_entry.id   AF-A0A6L3SPQ6-F1
#
_cell.length_a   1.000
_cell.length_b   1.000
_cell.length_c   1.000
_cell.angle_alpha   90.00
_cell.angle_beta   90.00
_cell.angle_gamma   90.00
#
_symmetry.space_group_name_H-M   'P 1'
#
loop_
_entity.id
_entity.type
_entity.pdbx_description
1 polymer ?
#
loop_
_entity_poly.entity_id
_entity_poly.type
_entity_poly.pdbx_seq_one_letter_code
_entity_poly.pdbx_strand_id
1 'polypeptide(L)' 'MRPSDLNKRAELTVWPGNRPARTARCREFQTLRAALAAAAEAMENEDARPWIMTEEGDILSPSWIRANAGLNRQH' A
#
# COMPACT_ATOMS: atom_id res chain seq x y z
N MET A 1 9.90 10.40 0.24
CA MET A 1 8.51 10.88 0.24
C MET A 1 8.41 12.18 1.01
N ARG A 2 7.90 13.23 0.37
CA ARG A 2 7.53 14.52 0.97
C ARG A 2 6.08 14.42 1.46
N PRO A 3 5.66 15.25 2.44
CA PRO A 3 4.28 15.27 2.92
C PRO A 3 3.23 15.50 1.82
N SER A 4 3.59 16.23 0.76
CA SER A 4 2.72 16.50 -0.38
C SER A 4 2.39 15.26 -1.21
N ASP A 5 3.26 14.23 -1.20
CA ASP A 5 3.09 13.01 -1.99
C ASP A 5 1.97 12.11 -1.43
N LEU A 6 1.61 12.32 -0.16
CA LEU A 6 0.49 11.62 0.50
C LEU A 6 -0.85 11.87 -0.20
N ASN A 7 -1.02 13.03 -0.83
CA ASN A 7 -2.25 13.41 -1.52
C ASN A 7 -2.22 13.12 -3.03
N LYS A 8 -1.13 12.54 -3.54
CA LYS A 8 -1.02 12.13 -4.94
C LYS A 8 -1.61 10.74 -5.14
N ARG A 9 -1.93 10.42 -6.40
CA ARG A 9 -2.43 9.09 -6.78
C ARG A 9 -1.40 8.02 -6.49
N ALA A 10 -1.89 6.82 -6.19
CA ALA A 10 -1.05 5.68 -5.96
C ALA A 10 -1.77 4.39 -6.35
N GLU A 11 -1.02 3.45 -6.90
CA GLU A 11 -1.52 2.13 -7.22
C GLU A 11 -1.06 1.14 -6.13
N LEU A 12 -2.01 0.45 -5.52
CA LEU A 12 -1.75 -0.62 -4.57
C LEU A 12 -1.86 -1.97 -5.28
N THR A 13 -0.80 -2.74 -5.27
CA THR A 13 -0.78 -4.13 -5.72
C THR A 13 -0.64 -5.06 -4.51
N VAL A 14 -1.66 -5.86 -4.24
CA VAL A 14 -1.68 -6.82 -3.13
C VAL A 14 -1.39 -8.23 -3.63
N TRP A 15 -0.33 -8.84 -3.09
CA TRP A 15 0.01 -10.24 -3.36
C TRP A 15 -0.40 -11.11 -2.17
N PRO A 16 -1.34 -12.06 -2.33
CA PRO A 16 -1.72 -12.96 -1.24
C PRO A 16 -0.57 -13.94 -0.93
N GLY A 17 -0.22 -14.11 0.36
CA GLY A 17 0.86 -15.02 0.77
C GLY A 17 0.51 -16.50 0.66
N ASN A 18 -0.77 -16.86 0.79
CA ASN A 18 -1.24 -18.25 0.93
C ASN A 18 -2.07 -18.79 -0.26
N ARG A 19 -2.24 -18.01 -1.34
CA ARG A 19 -2.92 -18.46 -2.57
C ARG A 19 -1.91 -18.61 -3.71
N PRO A 20 -2.15 -19.49 -4.70
CA PRO A 20 -1.30 -19.56 -5.87
C PRO A 20 -1.15 -18.16 -6.46
N ALA A 21 0.10 -17.72 -6.62
CA ALA A 21 0.55 -16.34 -6.87
C ALA A 21 0.05 -15.68 -8.18
N ARG A 22 -1.03 -16.19 -8.78
CA ARG A 22 -1.55 -15.79 -10.10
C ARG A 22 -2.65 -14.74 -10.05
N THR A 23 -2.99 -14.21 -8.88
CA THR A 23 -4.02 -13.16 -8.77
C THR A 23 -3.57 -12.08 -7.81
N ALA A 24 -2.56 -11.32 -8.23
CA ALA A 24 -2.30 -10.01 -7.63
C ALA A 24 -3.57 -9.16 -7.79
N ARG A 25 -4.00 -8.52 -6.71
CA ARG A 25 -5.10 -7.56 -6.77
C ARG A 25 -4.50 -6.18 -6.87
N CYS A 26 -4.55 -5.59 -8.07
CA CYS A 26 -4.21 -4.20 -8.29
C CYS A 26 -5.44 -3.33 -8.02
N ARG A 27 -5.25 -2.24 -7.29
CA ARG A 27 -6.28 -1.24 -7.02
C ARG A 27 -5.66 0.15 -7.03
N GLU A 28 -6.18 1.00 -7.89
CA GLU A 28 -5.80 2.41 -7.95
C GLU A 28 -6.52 3.22 -6.88
N PHE A 29 -5.79 4.14 -6.25
CA PHE A 29 -6.29 5.06 -5.26
C PHE A 29 -5.98 6.50 -5.67
N GLN A 30 -6.93 7.40 -5.39
CA GLN A 30 -6.74 8.82 -5.65
C GLN A 30 -5.70 9.48 -4.72
N THR A 31 -5.42 8.86 -3.57
CA THR A 31 -4.42 9.34 -2.60
C THR A 31 -3.56 8.19 -2.08
N LEU A 32 -2.28 8.48 -1.88
CA LEU A 32 -1.32 7.55 -1.28
C LEU A 32 -1.71 7.18 0.16
N ARG A 33 -2.36 8.08 0.90
CA ARG A 33 -2.90 7.76 2.23
C ARG A 33 -3.93 6.65 2.19
N ALA A 34 -4.85 6.68 1.22
CA ALA A 34 -5.86 5.65 1.06
C ALA A 34 -5.23 4.30 0.65
N ALA A 35 -4.23 4.34 -0.24
CA ALA A 35 -3.46 3.15 -0.60
C ALA A 35 -2.72 2.55 0.60
N LEU A 36 -2.10 3.39 1.44
CA LEU A 36 -1.40 2.96 2.66
C LEU A 36 -2.34 2.33 3.68
N ALA A 37 -3.52 2.91 3.90
CA ALA A 37 -4.54 2.35 4.79
C ALA A 37 -4.98 0.95 4.31
N ALA A 38 -5.37 0.83 3.03
CA ALA A 38 -5.77 -0.45 2.45
C ALA A 38 -4.64 -1.49 2.46
N ALA A 39 -3.39 -1.07 2.26
CA ALA A 39 -2.23 -1.95 2.36
C ALA A 39 -2.04 -2.49 3.78
N ALA A 40 -2.19 -1.63 4.80
CA ALA A 40 -2.10 -2.06 6.19
C ALA A 40 -3.19 -3.09 6.53
N GLU A 41 -4.44 -2.83 6.14
CA GLU A 41 -5.54 -3.77 6.33
C GLU A 41 -5.28 -5.12 5.65
N ALA A 42 -4.74 -5.11 4.43
CA ALA A 42 -4.41 -6.33 3.70
C ALA A 42 -3.30 -7.15 4.40
N MET A 43 -2.31 -6.50 4.99
CA MET A 43 -1.27 -7.19 5.77
C MET A 43 -1.83 -7.81 7.05
N GLU A 44 -2.78 -7.14 7.72
CA GLU A 44 -3.38 -7.63 8.97
C GLU A 44 -4.33 -8.83 8.73
N ASN A 45 -5.01 -8.89 7.58
CA ASN A 45 -6.03 -9.91 7.32
C ASN A 45 -5.54 -11.13 6.51
N GLU A 46 -4.61 -10.97 5.57
CA GLU A 46 -4.35 -11.99 4.53
C GLU A 46 -2.89 -12.48 4.43
N ASP A 47 -2.02 -12.14 5.40
CA ASP A 47 -0.55 -12.31 5.28
C ASP A 47 -0.07 -11.80 3.90
N ALA A 48 -0.71 -10.72 3.44
CA ALA A 48 -0.50 -10.23 2.09
C ALA A 48 0.78 -9.40 2.05
N ARG A 49 1.41 -9.39 0.87
CA ARG A 49 2.57 -8.55 0.57
C ARG A 49 2.11 -7.42 -0.35
N PRO A 50 1.62 -6.30 0.19
CA PRO A 50 1.22 -5.16 -0.61
C PRO A 50 2.43 -4.33 -1.05
N TRP A 51 2.39 -3.87 -2.29
CA TRP A 51 3.34 -2.97 -2.90
C TRP A 51 2.56 -1.75 -3.37
N ILE A 52 3.08 -0.56 -3.11
CA ILE A 52 2.45 0.67 -3.61
C ILE A 52 3.38 1.34 -4.60
N MET A 53 2.87 1.66 -5.78
CA MET A 53 3.54 2.52 -6.74
C MET A 53 2.92 3.92 -6.65
N THR A 54 3.73 4.93 -6.38
CA THR A 54 3.26 6.33 -6.38
C THR A 54 3.16 6.85 -7.81
N GLU A 55 2.41 7.94 -8.01
CA GLU A 55 2.37 8.65 -9.29
C GLU A 55 3.75 9.12 -9.77
N GLU A 56 4.70 9.35 -8.86
CA GLU A 56 6.08 9.72 -9.20
C GLU A 56 6.94 8.51 -9.61
N GLY A 57 6.38 7.30 -9.57
CA GLY A 57 7.09 6.06 -9.90
C GLY A 57 7.91 5.50 -8.74
N ASP A 58 7.76 6.03 -7.51
CA ASP A 58 8.37 5.41 -6.34
C ASP A 58 7.64 4.11 -5.99
N ILE A 59 8.42 3.07 -5.69
CA ILE A 59 7.90 1.77 -5.27
C ILE A 59 8.10 1.62 -3.76
N LEU A 60 7.00 1.53 -3.04
CA LEU A 60 6.96 1.33 -1.60
C LEU A 60 6.76 -0.16 -1.32
N SER A 61 7.76 -0.75 -0.66
CA SER A 61 7.76 -2.17 -0.29
C SER A 61 6.88 -2.44 0.95
N PRO A 62 6.43 -3.70 1.15
CA PRO A 62 5.64 -4.07 2.33
C PRO A 62 6.29 -3.66 3.66
N SER A 63 7.62 -3.78 3.78
CA SER A 63 8.34 -3.38 5.00
C SER A 63 8.27 -1.88 5.26
N TRP A 64 8.37 -1.06 4.21
CA TRP A 64 8.26 0.40 4.33
C TRP A 64 6.84 0.81 4.71
N ILE A 65 5.85 0.20 4.07
CA ILE A 65 4.43 0.44 4.37
C ILE A 65 4.14 0.07 5.82
N ARG A 66 4.64 -1.07 6.33
CA ARG A 66 4.46 -1.45 7.74
C ARG A 66 5.04 -0.42 8.71
N ALA A 67 6.21 0.16 8.39
CA ALA A 67 6.84 1.19 9.20
C ALA A 67 6.06 2.53 9.17
N ASN A 68 5.35 2.84 8.09
CA ASN A 68 4.66 4.12 7.88
C ASN A 68 3.12 4.05 8.00
N ALA A 69 2.52 2.87 8.01
CA ALA A 69 1.09 2.66 8.19
C ALA A 69 0.61 3.18 9.57
N GLY A 70 1.46 3.08 10.59
CA GLY A 70 1.21 3.64 11.92
C GLY A 70 1.16 5.17 11.95
N LEU A 71 1.75 5.86 10.97
CA LEU A 71 1.73 7.32 10.89
C LEU A 71 0.32 7.87 10.57
N ASN A 72 -0.57 7.05 10.02
CA ASN A 72 -1.94 7.43 9.64
C ASN A 72 -3.01 7.06 10.69
N ARG A 73 -2.62 6.50 11.86
CA ARG A 73 -3.52 6.26 13.02
C ARG A 73 -3.67 7.47 13.95
N GLN A 74 -3.09 8.62 13.61
CA GLN A 74 -3.23 9.85 14.39
C GLN A 74 -4.54 10.54 13.99
N HIS A 75 -5.66 10.11 14.56
CA HIS A 75 -6.90 10.87 14.63
C HIS A 75 -7.48 10.77 16.04
#